data_AF-A0A2V5QSH9-F1
#
_entry.id   AF-A0A2V5QSH9-F1
#
_cell.length_a   1.000
_cell.length_b   1.000
_cell.length_c   1.000
_cell.angle_alpha   90.00
_cell.angle_beta   90.00
_cell.angle_gamma   90.00
#
_symmetry.space_group_name_H-M   'P 1'
#
loop_
_entity.id
_entity.type
_entity.pdbx_description
1 polymer ?
#
loop_
_entity_poly.entity_id
_entity_poly.type
_entity_poly.pdbx_seq_one_letter_code
_entity_poly.pdbx_strand_id
1 'polypeptide(L)' 'MPQKAELIVEDHKIQVSNLEKIIYPKVGFTKGQVIDYYIRVAPVLLPHLKDRPLTMKRYPN' A
#
# COMPACT_ATOMS: atom_id res chain seq x y z
N MET A 1 2.54 20.28 3.54
CA MET A 1 2.03 19.44 2.43
C MET A 1 2.58 18.03 2.65
N PRO A 2 1.78 16.96 2.63
CA PRO A 2 2.34 15.62 2.74
C PRO A 2 3.27 15.37 1.54
N GLN A 3 4.46 14.84 1.80
CA GLN A 3 5.40 14.48 0.74
C GLN A 3 4.70 13.52 -0.23
N LYS A 4 4.70 13.89 -1.52
CA LYS A 4 4.17 13.07 -2.60
C LYS A 4 5.32 12.33 -3.26
N ALA A 5 5.10 11.08 -3.62
CA ALA A 5 6.01 10.29 -4.42
C ALA A 5 5.22 9.58 -5.52
N GLU A 6 5.88 9.30 -6.63
CA GLU A 6 5.33 8.48 -7.71
C GLU A 6 5.97 7.09 -7.65
N LEU A 7 5.15 6.06 -7.67
CA LEU A 7 5.57 4.67 -7.81
C LEU A 7 5.20 4.16 -9.20
N ILE A 8 6.08 3.36 -9.78
CA ILE A 8 5.80 2.61 -11.01
C ILE A 8 5.55 1.16 -10.57
N VAL A 9 4.34 0.66 -10.82
CA VAL A 9 3.94 -0.72 -10.55
C VAL A 9 3.50 -1.33 -11.88
N GLU A 10 4.33 -2.23 -12.42
CA GLU A 10 4.22 -2.65 -13.82
C GLU A 10 4.15 -1.42 -14.74
N ASP A 11 3.12 -1.30 -15.56
CA ASP A 11 2.95 -0.17 -16.47
C ASP A 11 2.15 1.00 -15.86
N HIS A 12 1.85 0.96 -14.56
CA HIS A 12 1.00 1.93 -13.88
C HIS A 12 1.82 2.94 -13.06
N LYS A 13 1.55 4.23 -13.27
CA LYS A 13 2.04 5.33 -12.43
C LYS A 13 1.06 5.62 -11.30
N ILE A 14 1.48 5.40 -10.06
CA ILE A 14 0.64 5.55 -8.87
C ILE A 14 1.22 6.64 -7.98
N GLN A 15 0.42 7.69 -7.75
CA GLN A 15 0.75 8.77 -6.83
C GLN A 15 0.46 8.34 -5.39
N VAL A 16 1.48 8.38 -4.53
CA VAL A 16 1.38 8.06 -3.11
C VAL A 16 1.79 9.26 -2.27
N SER A 17 1.31 9.31 -1.03
CA SER A 17 1.59 10.42 -0.12
C SER A 17 1.58 9.98 1.33
N ASN A 18 2.19 10.79 2.19
CA ASN A 18 2.21 10.60 3.64
C ASN A 18 2.83 9.23 4.04
N LEU A 19 3.98 8.89 3.44
CA LEU A 19 4.58 7.56 3.58
C LEU A 19 5.10 7.28 4.99
N GLU A 20 5.55 8.33 5.69
CA GLU A 20 6.03 8.25 7.08
C GLU A 20 4.92 8.09 8.11
N LYS A 21 3.65 8.21 7.69
CA LYS A 21 2.51 8.06 8.59
C LYS A 21 2.51 6.69 9.23
N ILE A 22 2.47 6.63 10.56
CA ILE A 22 2.35 5.38 11.32
C ILE A 22 0.93 4.82 11.16
N ILE A 23 0.83 3.58 10.67
CA ILE A 23 -0.43 2.83 10.51
C ILE A 23 -0.61 1.82 11.65
N TYR A 24 0.48 1.25 12.16
CA TYR A 24 0.45 0.34 13.32
C TYR A 24 1.29 0.91 14.47
N PRO A 25 0.69 1.68 15.40
CA PRO A 25 1.41 2.43 16.43
C PRO A 25 2.28 1.58 17.36
N LYS A 26 1.81 0.38 17.72
CA LYS A 26 2.51 -0.51 18.66
C LYS A 26 3.92 -0.90 18.21
N VAL A 27 4.19 -0.85 16.91
CA VAL A 27 5.46 -1.26 16.29
C VAL A 27 6.06 -0.16 15.40
N GLY A 28 5.45 1.03 15.36
CA GLY A 28 5.90 2.13 14.51
C GLY A 28 5.79 1.88 13.00
N PHE A 29 5.01 0.89 12.55
CA PHE A 29 4.98 0.49 11.14
C PHE A 29 4.22 1.52 10.28
N THR A 30 4.88 2.01 9.23
CA THR A 30 4.43 3.16 8.44
C THR A 30 3.61 2.79 7.20
N LYS A 31 2.91 3.77 6.63
CA LYS A 31 2.13 3.62 5.39
C LYS A 31 3.02 3.20 4.23
N GLY A 32 4.22 3.76 4.13
CA GLY A 32 5.21 3.35 3.12
C GLY A 32 5.57 1.87 3.25
N GLN A 33 5.77 1.39 4.48
CA GLN A 33 6.06 -0.03 4.74
C GLN A 33 4.88 -0.94 4.42
N VAL A 34 3.63 -0.50 4.62
CA VAL A 34 2.43 -1.25 4.18
C VAL A 34 2.40 -1.40 2.66
N ILE A 35 2.70 -0.32 1.93
CA ILE A 35 2.74 -0.34 0.46
C ILE A 35 3.86 -1.27 -0.02
N ASP A 36 5.07 -1.14 0.53
CA ASP A 36 6.22 -2.01 0.23
C ASP A 36 5.89 -3.50 0.47
N TYR A 37 5.25 -3.82 1.59
CA TYR A 37 4.80 -5.17 1.89
C TYR A 37 3.90 -5.72 0.77
N TYR A 38 2.87 -4.97 0.35
CA TYR A 38 1.96 -5.43 -0.70
C TYR A 38 2.65 -5.61 -2.05
N ILE A 39 3.60 -4.73 -2.41
CA ILE A 39 4.39 -4.88 -3.63
C ILE A 39 5.19 -6.19 -3.59
N ARG A 40 5.85 -6.50 -2.48
CA ARG A 40 6.67 -7.72 -2.34
C ARG A 40 5.85 -9.02 -2.37
N VAL A 41 4.65 -9.02 -1.80
CA VAL A 41 3.79 -10.23 -1.75
C VAL A 41 2.83 -10.34 -2.93
N ALA A 42 2.70 -9.31 -3.77
CA ALA A 42 1.77 -9.30 -4.90
C ALA A 42 1.87 -10.55 -5.81
N PRO A 43 3.06 -11.08 -6.17
CA PRO A 43 3.15 -12.24 -7.06
C PRO A 43 2.45 -13.49 -6.54
N VAL A 44 2.39 -13.66 -5.22
CA VAL A 44 1.70 -14.79 -4.58
C VAL A 44 0.29 -14.42 -4.12
N LEU A 45 0.03 -13.15 -3.77
CA LEU A 45 -1.27 -12.68 -3.30
C LEU A 45 -2.30 -12.57 -4.43
N LEU A 46 -1.92 -11.97 -5.57
CA LEU A 46 -2.85 -11.64 -6.66
C LEU A 46 -3.56 -12.86 -7.28
N PRO A 47 -2.91 -14.02 -7.47
CA PRO A 47 -3.60 -15.23 -7.96
C PRO A 47 -4.80 -15.64 -7.09
N HIS A 48 -4.74 -15.39 -5.77
CA HIS A 48 -5.83 -15.72 -4.86
C HIS A 48 -6.98 -14.71 -4.90
N LEU A 49 -6.72 -13.48 -5.34
CA LEU A 49 -7.70 -12.39 -5.41
C LEU A 49 -8.32 -12.22 -6.80
N LYS A 50 -7.75 -12.86 -7.82
CA LYS A 50 -8.23 -12.77 -9.20
C LYS A 50 -9.71 -13.18 -9.30
N ASP A 51 -10.48 -12.36 -10.02
CA ASP A 51 -11.91 -12.54 -10.27
C ASP A 51 -12.78 -12.61 -9.00
N ARG A 52 -12.30 -12.05 -7.88
CA ARG A 52 -13.05 -11.94 -6.62
C ARG A 52 -13.34 -10.47 -6.27
N PRO A 53 -14.60 -10.10 -6.00
CA PRO A 53 -14.93 -8.76 -5.52
C PRO A 53 -14.31 -8.52 -4.14
N LEU A 54 -13.77 -7.33 -3.91
CA LEU A 54 -13.10 -6.96 -2.65
C LEU A 54 -13.87 -5.85 -1.95
N THR A 55 -14.02 -5.97 -0.63
CA THR A 55 -14.42 -4.87 0.24
C THR A 55 -13.18 -4.25 0.89
N MET A 56 -13.05 -2.94 0.83
CA MET A 56 -11.91 -2.24 1.43
C MET A 56 -12.20 -1.79 2.87
N LYS A 57 -11.37 -2.23 3.81
CA LYS A 57 -11.29 -1.63 5.15
C LYS A 57 -10.17 -0.59 5.19
N ARG A 58 -10.51 0.67 5.42
CA ARG A 58 -9.60 1.81 5.32
C ARG A 58 -9.37 2.48 6.67
N TYR A 59 -8.12 2.89 6.94
CA TYR A 59 -7.70 3.60 8.16
C TYR A 59 -6.94 4.88 7.78
N PRO A 60 -7.65 5.96 7.42
CA PRO A 60 -7.03 7.18 6.90
C PRO A 60 -6.38 8.06 7.97
N ASN A 61 -6.65 7.82 9.26
CA ASN A 61 -6.15 8.58 10.42
C ASN A 61 -5.21 7.75 11.27
#